data_AF-A0A087VCY7-F1
#
_entry.id   AF-A0A087VCY7-F1
#
_cell.length_a   1.000
_cell.length_b   1.000
_cell.length_c   1.000
_cell.angle_alpha   90.00
_cell.angle_beta   90.00
_cell.angle_gamma   90.00
#
_symmetry.space_group_name_H-M   'P 1'
#
loop_
_entity.id
_entity.type
_entity.pdbx_description
1 polymer ?
#
loop_
_entity_poly.entity_id
_entity_poly.type
_entity_poly.pdbx_seq_one_letter_code
_entity_poly.pdbx_strand_id
1 'polypeptide(L)'
;PAVFVVFSFTSIVDLIISLEEDGYISGFMEVYVREGEPYLRTAHGIMICYWDGIIHYGLYLAMIAAISQRKSYRNLGLFWLGSLMMSIVVFLLGNLIGTGVRRGAQLHVQPLPIPPGCLHPPICPAGCGAENTVFSSSQVAEEQCKRLYQRPQDMGLVLLLLLTAAFTFFRGMVVLDCPADSCFEYIYQHEPYLRDPVAYPKVQMLIYMFYVLPFFCLCIYGLVLPGCSWLPDWSLVFAGAVAQ
;
A
#
# COMPACT_ATOMS: atom_id res chain seq x y z
N PRO A 1 -3.01 -21.03 -8.13
CA PRO A 1 -3.97 -21.44 -7.07
C PRO A 1 -3.32 -21.57 -5.68
N ALA A 2 -2.23 -22.34 -5.53
CA ALA A 2 -1.59 -22.57 -4.22
C ALA A 2 -1.15 -21.28 -3.50
N VAL A 3 -0.58 -20.32 -4.24
CA VAL A 3 -0.16 -19.01 -3.69
C VAL A 3 -1.33 -18.27 -3.05
N PHE A 4 -2.47 -18.14 -3.74
CA PHE A 4 -3.66 -17.47 -3.21
C PHE A 4 -4.26 -18.19 -2.00
N VAL A 5 -4.19 -19.51 -1.94
CA VAL A 5 -4.66 -20.28 -0.79
C VAL A 5 -3.80 -19.99 0.44
N VAL A 6 -2.47 -19.99 0.29
CA VAL A 6 -1.55 -19.68 1.40
C VAL A 6 -1.80 -18.26 1.92
N PHE A 7 -1.85 -17.27 1.04
CA PHE A 7 -2.11 -15.89 1.45
C PHE A 7 -3.51 -15.66 2.01
N SER A 8 -4.53 -16.34 1.48
CA SER A 8 -5.88 -16.26 2.05
C SER A 8 -5.92 -16.86 3.45
N PHE A 9 -5.17 -17.93 3.69
CA PHE A 9 -5.04 -18.52 5.02
C PHE A 9 -4.33 -17.56 5.98
N THR A 10 -3.20 -16.95 5.57
CA THR A 10 -2.49 -15.98 6.42
C THR A 10 -3.37 -14.78 6.76
N SER A 11 -4.10 -14.22 5.79
CA SER A 11 -5.05 -13.13 6.05
C SER A 11 -6.14 -13.50 7.06
N ILE A 12 -6.65 -14.74 7.04
CA ILE A 12 -7.62 -15.19 8.06
C ILE A 12 -6.96 -15.24 9.44
N VAL A 13 -5.71 -15.69 9.53
CA VAL A 13 -4.95 -15.67 10.79
C VAL A 13 -4.77 -14.23 11.28
N ASP A 14 -4.42 -13.30 10.40
CA ASP A 14 -4.29 -11.86 10.73
C ASP A 14 -5.62 -11.29 11.24
N LEU A 15 -6.73 -11.66 10.61
CA LEU A 15 -8.06 -11.25 11.07
C LEU A 15 -8.37 -11.78 12.48
N ILE A 16 -8.02 -13.03 12.79
CA ILE A 16 -8.18 -13.61 14.12
C ILE A 16 -7.32 -12.86 15.14
N ILE A 17 -6.06 -12.57 14.81
CA ILE A 17 -5.14 -11.81 15.67
C ILE A 17 -5.72 -10.44 16.03
N SER A 18 -6.18 -9.68 15.03
CA SER A 18 -6.75 -8.35 15.26
C SER A 18 -8.03 -8.37 16.10
N LEU A 19 -8.95 -9.31 15.81
CA LEU A 19 -10.18 -9.47 16.59
C LEU A 19 -9.93 -9.89 18.05
N GLU A 20 -8.86 -10.64 18.30
CA GLU A 20 -8.50 -11.07 19.65
C GLU A 20 -7.85 -9.94 20.46
N GLU A 21 -6.93 -9.17 19.88
CA GLU A 21 -6.33 -8.02 20.56
C GLU A 21 -7.36 -6.92 20.88
N ASP A 22 -8.38 -6.75 20.03
CA ASP A 22 -9.51 -5.84 20.31
C ASP A 22 -10.57 -6.45 21.25
N GLY A 23 -10.42 -7.71 21.66
CA GLY A 23 -11.27 -8.39 22.65
C GLY A 23 -12.62 -8.88 22.14
N TYR A 24 -12.84 -8.96 20.82
CA TYR A 24 -14.05 -9.53 20.22
C TYR A 24 -14.09 -11.06 20.32
N ILE A 25 -12.91 -11.69 20.27
CA ILE A 25 -12.73 -13.14 20.45
C ILE A 25 -11.59 -13.38 21.46
N SER A 26 -11.47 -14.60 21.97
CA SER A 26 -10.43 -14.92 22.96
C SER A 26 -9.97 -16.37 22.85
N GLY A 27 -8.68 -16.63 23.04
CA GLY A 27 -8.12 -17.96 23.25
C GLY A 27 -7.59 -18.66 22.01
N PHE A 28 -7.26 -17.91 20.94
CA PHE A 28 -6.73 -18.49 19.70
C PHE A 28 -5.26 -18.13 19.48
N MET A 29 -4.90 -16.85 19.62
CA MET A 29 -3.62 -16.27 19.21
C MET A 29 -2.86 -15.56 20.34
N GLU A 30 -3.42 -15.46 21.55
CA GLU A 30 -2.80 -14.75 22.69
C GLU A 30 -1.34 -15.20 22.96
N VAL A 31 -1.07 -16.50 22.98
CA VAL A 31 0.30 -17.03 23.20
C VAL A 31 1.22 -16.70 22.03
N TYR A 32 0.73 -16.80 20.80
CA TYR A 32 1.50 -16.50 19.59
C TYR A 32 1.91 -15.03 19.53
N VAL A 33 0.96 -14.13 19.79
CA VAL A 33 1.20 -12.69 19.74
C VAL A 33 2.07 -12.23 20.90
N ARG A 34 1.90 -12.82 22.09
CA ARG A 34 2.68 -12.47 23.28
C ARG A 34 4.13 -12.98 23.24
N GLU A 35 4.35 -14.20 22.75
CA GLU A 35 5.67 -14.86 22.79
C GLU A 35 6.39 -14.88 21.43
N GLY A 36 5.66 -14.90 20.33
CA GLY A 36 6.21 -14.97 18.97
C GLY A 36 6.38 -13.60 18.32
N GLU A 37 5.31 -12.81 18.23
CA GLU A 37 5.27 -11.59 17.43
C GLU A 37 4.68 -10.38 18.18
N PRO A 38 5.42 -9.82 19.17
CA PRO A 38 4.89 -8.76 20.04
C PRO A 38 4.60 -7.44 19.31
N TYR A 39 5.14 -7.24 18.10
CA TYR A 39 4.85 -6.04 17.30
C TYR A 39 3.40 -6.00 16.80
N LEU A 40 2.73 -7.15 16.71
CA LEU A 40 1.32 -7.24 16.29
C LEU A 40 0.37 -6.63 17.32
N ARG A 41 0.83 -6.41 18.56
CA ARG A 41 0.06 -5.74 19.63
C ARG A 41 0.12 -4.21 19.58
N THR A 42 0.89 -3.66 18.65
CA THR A 42 1.00 -2.22 18.46
C THR A 42 -0.21 -1.71 17.67
N ALA A 43 -0.53 -0.42 17.78
CA ALA A 43 -1.64 0.13 17.01
C ALA A 43 -1.43 -0.05 15.49
N HIS A 44 -0.17 0.04 15.03
CA HIS A 44 0.18 -0.26 13.64
C HIS A 44 -0.02 -1.75 13.31
N GLY A 45 0.46 -2.66 14.17
CA GLY A 45 0.35 -4.11 13.97
C GLY A 45 -1.10 -4.57 13.86
N ILE A 46 -1.96 -4.14 14.79
CA ILE A 46 -3.40 -4.48 14.77
C ILE A 46 -4.06 -3.95 13.49
N MET A 47 -3.76 -2.71 13.09
CA MET A 47 -4.33 -2.12 11.87
C MET A 47 -3.89 -2.87 10.60
N ILE A 48 -2.62 -3.28 10.51
CA ILE A 48 -2.13 -4.09 9.40
C ILE A 48 -2.81 -5.46 9.38
N CYS A 49 -3.01 -6.09 10.54
CA CYS A 49 -3.75 -7.34 10.62
C CYS A 49 -5.20 -7.21 10.11
N TYR A 50 -5.89 -6.11 10.43
CA TYR A 50 -7.21 -5.82 9.87
C TYR A 50 -7.15 -5.59 8.35
N TRP A 51 -6.15 -4.84 7.88
CA TRP A 51 -5.96 -4.57 6.47
C TRP A 51 -5.74 -5.86 5.67
N ASP A 52 -4.85 -6.73 6.15
CA ASP A 52 -4.55 -8.01 5.51
C ASP A 52 -5.76 -8.95 5.60
N GLY A 53 -6.44 -8.99 6.74
CA GLY A 53 -7.62 -9.82 6.98
C GLY A 53 -8.88 -9.43 6.21
N ILE A 54 -9.03 -8.16 5.84
CA ILE A 54 -10.23 -7.66 5.13
C ILE A 54 -9.90 -7.34 3.68
N ILE A 55 -8.94 -6.44 3.44
CA ILE A 55 -8.64 -5.91 2.11
C ILE A 55 -7.86 -6.92 1.28
N HIS A 56 -6.74 -7.46 1.79
CA HIS A 56 -5.98 -8.46 1.03
C HIS A 56 -6.77 -9.74 0.84
N TYR A 57 -7.48 -10.21 1.88
CA TYR A 57 -8.39 -11.35 1.74
C TYR A 57 -9.44 -11.14 0.64
N GLY A 58 -10.09 -9.97 0.62
CA GLY A 58 -11.03 -9.60 -0.44
C GLY A 58 -10.39 -9.57 -1.82
N LEU A 59 -9.17 -9.04 -1.94
CA LEU A 59 -8.40 -9.04 -3.18
C LEU A 59 -8.08 -10.47 -3.64
N TYR A 60 -7.71 -11.38 -2.75
CA TYR A 60 -7.47 -12.79 -3.11
C TYR A 60 -8.72 -13.47 -3.64
N LEU A 61 -9.87 -13.28 -2.97
CA LEU A 61 -11.14 -13.82 -3.44
C LEU A 61 -11.53 -13.23 -4.81
N ALA A 62 -11.37 -11.92 -5.00
CA ALA A 62 -11.64 -11.26 -6.27
C ALA A 62 -10.74 -11.75 -7.40
N MET A 63 -9.45 -11.96 -7.12
CA MET A 63 -8.50 -12.51 -8.09
C MET A 63 -8.83 -13.97 -8.44
N ILE A 64 -9.17 -14.81 -7.46
CA ILE A 64 -9.63 -16.19 -7.70
C ILE A 64 -10.91 -16.20 -8.56
N ALA A 65 -11.88 -15.34 -8.23
CA ALA A 65 -13.12 -15.22 -9.01
C ALA A 65 -12.84 -14.76 -10.45
N ALA A 66 -11.94 -13.80 -10.66
CA ALA A 66 -11.53 -13.36 -11.98
C ALA A 66 -10.86 -14.49 -12.77
N ILE A 67 -9.97 -15.27 -12.15
CA ILE A 67 -9.33 -16.45 -12.76
C ILE A 67 -10.39 -17.49 -13.16
N SER A 68 -11.37 -17.76 -12.28
CA SER A 68 -12.48 -18.68 -12.55
C SER A 68 -13.33 -18.23 -13.75
N GLN A 69 -13.56 -16.91 -13.85
CA GLN A 69 -14.30 -16.30 -14.95
C GLN A 69 -13.44 -16.04 -16.21
N ARG A 70 -12.16 -16.46 -16.23
CA ARG A 70 -11.17 -16.16 -17.29
C ARG A 70 -11.04 -14.66 -17.61
N LYS A 71 -11.25 -13.81 -16.62
CA LYS A 71 -11.03 -12.36 -16.71
C LYS A 71 -9.61 -12.00 -16.26
N SER A 72 -9.09 -10.90 -16.81
CA SER A 72 -7.82 -10.34 -16.35
C SER A 72 -7.97 -9.84 -14.91
N TYR A 73 -7.04 -10.25 -14.04
CA TYR A 73 -6.91 -9.76 -12.67
C TYR A 73 -5.73 -8.79 -12.50
N ARG A 74 -5.12 -8.35 -13.61
CA ARG A 74 -3.87 -7.55 -13.60
C ARG A 74 -3.95 -6.33 -12.70
N ASN A 75 -5.02 -5.54 -12.81
CA ASN A 75 -5.16 -4.31 -12.04
C ASN A 75 -5.30 -4.59 -10.53
N LEU A 76 -6.03 -5.66 -10.17
CA LEU A 76 -6.12 -6.12 -8.77
C LEU A 76 -4.76 -6.57 -8.25
N GLY A 77 -4.01 -7.30 -9.09
CA GLY A 77 -2.65 -7.76 -8.76
C GLY A 77 -1.66 -6.61 -8.57
N LEU A 78 -1.73 -5.55 -9.39
CA LEU A 78 -0.88 -4.36 -9.25
C LEU A 78 -1.20 -3.58 -7.97
N PHE A 79 -2.49 -3.40 -7.65
CA PHE A 79 -2.90 -2.79 -6.38
C PHE A 79 -2.43 -3.62 -5.18
N TRP A 80 -2.67 -4.94 -5.21
CA TRP A 80 -2.22 -5.86 -4.18
C TRP A 80 -0.69 -5.81 -4.00
N LEU A 81 0.07 -5.81 -5.10
CA LEU A 81 1.53 -5.73 -5.08
C LEU A 81 2.01 -4.47 -4.35
N GLY A 82 1.39 -3.32 -4.65
CA GLY A 82 1.73 -2.06 -4.01
C GLY A 82 1.50 -2.07 -2.50
N SER A 83 0.33 -2.56 -2.07
CA SER A 83 0.03 -2.67 -0.64
C SER A 83 0.98 -3.65 0.05
N LEU A 84 1.22 -4.83 -0.52
CA LEU A 84 2.17 -5.81 0.05
C LEU A 84 3.59 -5.22 0.16
N MET A 85 4.05 -4.53 -0.89
CA MET A 85 5.36 -3.87 -0.86
C MET A 85 5.44 -2.82 0.24
N MET A 86 4.37 -2.04 0.45
CA MET A 86 4.33 -1.06 1.53
C MET A 86 4.45 -1.73 2.91
N SER A 87 3.65 -2.79 3.17
CA SER A 87 3.76 -3.57 4.41
C SER A 87 5.18 -4.08 4.64
N ILE A 88 5.81 -4.67 3.62
CA ILE A 88 7.17 -5.22 3.73
C ILE A 88 8.19 -4.12 4.04
N VAL A 89 8.14 -2.99 3.32
CA VAL A 89 9.11 -1.90 3.50
C VAL A 89 8.95 -1.27 4.88
N VAL A 90 7.73 -0.99 5.32
CA VAL A 90 7.44 -0.43 6.65
C VAL A 90 7.86 -1.40 7.76
N PHE A 91 7.52 -2.67 7.61
CA PHE A 91 7.89 -3.70 8.58
C PHE A 91 9.41 -3.83 8.73
N LEU A 92 10.15 -3.95 7.62
CA LEU A 92 11.59 -4.10 7.64
C LEU A 92 12.30 -2.88 8.22
N LEU A 93 11.95 -1.68 7.74
CA LEU A 93 12.55 -0.43 8.23
C LEU A 93 12.15 -0.12 9.67
N GLY A 94 10.90 -0.38 10.04
CA GLY A 94 10.41 -0.19 11.41
C GLY A 94 11.12 -1.09 12.42
N ASN A 95 11.39 -2.35 12.06
CA ASN A 95 12.19 -3.24 12.91
C ASN A 95 13.68 -2.84 12.97
N LEU A 96 14.23 -2.31 11.87
CA LEU A 96 15.63 -1.88 11.81
C LEU A 96 15.89 -0.61 12.64
N ILE A 97 14.95 0.34 12.60
CA ILE A 97 15.06 1.64 13.27
C ILE A 97 14.54 1.58 14.72
N GLY A 98 13.53 0.74 14.98
CA GLY A 98 12.90 0.59 16.29
C GLY A 98 13.88 0.08 17.35
N THR A 99 14.19 0.92 18.34
CA THR A 99 15.07 0.56 19.47
C THR A 99 14.41 -0.39 20.48
N GLY A 100 13.10 -0.62 20.37
CA GLY A 100 12.29 -1.37 21.35
C GLY A 100 12.25 -2.90 21.17
N VAL A 101 12.66 -3.44 20.01
CA VAL A 101 12.51 -4.89 19.69
C VAL A 101 13.87 -5.60 19.58
N ARG A 102 14.83 -5.26 20.46
CA ARG A 102 16.12 -5.99 20.53
C ARG A 102 16.09 -7.28 21.34
N ARG A 103 14.94 -7.73 21.87
CA ARG A 103 14.92 -8.86 22.82
C ARG A 103 13.86 -9.95 22.64
N GLY A 104 13.04 -9.92 21.58
CA GLY A 104 11.97 -10.92 21.43
C GLY A 104 11.61 -11.30 20.00
N ALA A 105 11.73 -10.40 19.03
CA ALA A 105 11.59 -10.78 17.63
C ALA A 105 12.87 -11.51 17.18
N GLN A 106 12.91 -12.81 17.45
CA GLN A 106 13.65 -13.71 16.60
C GLN A 106 13.17 -13.36 15.19
N LEU A 107 14.05 -12.81 14.36
CA LEU A 107 13.78 -12.39 12.99
C LEU A 107 13.48 -13.66 12.17
N HIS A 108 12.39 -14.35 12.50
CA HIS A 108 11.73 -15.33 11.67
C HIS A 108 10.90 -14.53 10.69
N VAL A 109 11.59 -13.71 9.90
CA VAL A 109 11.17 -13.46 8.53
C VAL A 109 11.17 -14.86 7.94
N GLN A 110 10.05 -15.58 8.05
CA GLN A 110 9.79 -16.65 7.11
C GLN A 110 9.98 -15.94 5.77
N PRO A 111 11.01 -16.30 4.99
CA PRO A 111 11.15 -15.72 3.68
C PRO A 111 9.89 -16.18 2.98
N LEU A 112 8.91 -15.28 2.86
CA LEU A 112 7.82 -15.46 1.94
C LEU A 112 8.53 -15.81 0.65
N PRO A 113 8.44 -17.07 0.15
CA PRO A 113 9.17 -17.43 -1.04
C PRO A 113 8.41 -16.71 -2.14
N ILE A 114 8.78 -15.46 -2.42
CA ILE A 114 8.39 -14.77 -3.63
C ILE A 114 8.88 -15.73 -4.71
N PRO A 115 7.99 -16.46 -5.39
CA PRO A 115 8.44 -17.40 -6.39
C PRO A 115 9.25 -16.57 -7.39
N PRO A 116 10.46 -16.99 -7.80
CA PRO A 116 11.27 -16.22 -8.73
C PRO A 116 10.57 -15.92 -10.08
N GLY A 117 9.38 -16.51 -10.33
CA GLY A 117 8.49 -16.15 -11.44
C GLY A 117 7.52 -14.98 -11.21
N CYS A 118 7.43 -14.40 -10.00
CA CYS A 118 6.56 -13.25 -9.69
C CYS A 118 7.27 -11.90 -9.83
N LEU A 119 8.61 -11.90 -9.91
CA LEU A 119 9.45 -10.72 -10.18
C LEU A 119 9.81 -10.55 -11.65
N HIS A 120 9.43 -11.50 -12.51
CA HIS A 120 9.41 -11.24 -13.93
C HIS A 120 8.13 -10.48 -14.23
N PRO A 121 8.18 -9.18 -14.60
CA PRO A 121 7.12 -8.67 -15.46
C PRO A 121 7.03 -9.67 -16.61
N PRO A 122 5.83 -10.09 -17.07
CA PRO A 122 5.77 -10.86 -18.29
C PRO A 122 6.50 -10.01 -19.33
N ILE A 123 7.71 -10.45 -19.71
CA ILE A 123 8.39 -9.94 -20.88
C ILE A 123 7.48 -10.41 -21.99
N CYS A 124 6.48 -9.59 -22.31
CA CYS A 124 5.73 -9.74 -23.52
C CYS A 124 6.79 -9.63 -24.62
N PRO A 125 7.09 -10.72 -25.35
CA PRO A 125 7.76 -10.53 -26.64
C PRO A 125 6.92 -9.51 -27.40
N ALA A 126 7.58 -8.48 -27.92
CA ALA A 126 6.97 -7.37 -28.65
C ALA A 126 5.89 -7.91 -29.62
N GLY A 127 4.61 -7.87 -29.21
CA GLY A 127 3.56 -8.59 -29.90
C GLY A 127 2.28 -8.88 -29.11
N CYS A 128 2.33 -8.98 -27.78
CA CYS A 128 1.08 -9.10 -26.99
C CYS A 128 0.45 -7.72 -26.78
N GLY A 129 -0.40 -7.33 -27.74
CA GLY A 129 -1.29 -6.19 -27.58
C GLY A 129 -2.09 -6.31 -26.28
N ALA A 130 -2.14 -5.21 -25.53
CA ALA A 130 -3.01 -5.07 -24.38
C ALA A 130 -4.47 -5.07 -24.85
N GLU A 131 -5.04 -6.24 -25.12
CA GLU A 131 -6.42 -6.38 -25.61
C GLU A 131 -7.51 -6.11 -24.54
N ASN A 132 -7.12 -5.69 -23.32
CA ASN A 132 -8.06 -5.49 -22.22
C ASN A 132 -8.05 -4.05 -21.64
N THR A 133 -7.60 -3.05 -22.38
CA THR A 133 -7.99 -1.66 -22.08
C THR A 133 -9.33 -1.38 -22.75
N VAL A 134 -10.35 -1.03 -21.96
CA VAL A 134 -11.68 -0.60 -22.42
C VAL A 134 -11.60 0.53 -23.46
N PHE A 135 -10.48 1.25 -23.50
CA PHE A 135 -10.14 2.26 -24.50
C PHE A 135 -8.91 1.83 -25.30
N SER A 136 -8.96 2.03 -26.62
CA SER A 136 -7.80 1.84 -27.49
C SER A 136 -6.68 2.83 -27.11
N SER A 137 -5.42 2.40 -27.17
CA SER A 137 -4.24 3.27 -26.98
C SER A 137 -4.31 4.53 -27.86
N SER A 138 -4.89 4.41 -29.07
CA SER A 138 -5.13 5.54 -29.97
C SER A 138 -6.16 6.53 -29.42
N GLN A 139 -7.23 6.06 -28.78
CA GLN A 139 -8.27 6.91 -28.18
C GLN A 139 -7.75 7.63 -26.94
N VAL A 140 -6.92 6.97 -26.13
CA VAL A 140 -6.26 7.61 -24.97
C VAL A 140 -5.30 8.69 -25.44
N ALA A 141 -4.52 8.44 -26.48
CA ALA A 141 -3.60 9.43 -27.06
C ALA A 141 -4.34 10.65 -27.66
N GLU A 142 -5.45 10.42 -28.37
CA GLU A 142 -6.29 11.48 -28.93
C GLU A 142 -6.93 12.34 -27.84
N GLU A 143 -7.47 11.72 -26.80
CA GLU A 143 -7.97 12.45 -25.65
C GLU A 143 -6.82 13.24 -25.03
N GLN A 144 -5.67 12.61 -24.74
CA GLN A 144 -4.46 13.19 -24.13
C GLN A 144 -3.83 14.36 -24.91
N CYS A 145 -4.10 14.51 -26.20
CA CYS A 145 -3.69 15.67 -27.01
C CYS A 145 -4.53 16.94 -26.76
N LYS A 146 -5.71 16.84 -26.15
CA LYS A 146 -6.51 18.03 -25.76
C LYS A 146 -5.81 18.85 -24.65
N ARG A 147 -6.12 20.14 -24.56
CA ARG A 147 -5.59 20.98 -23.46
C ARG A 147 -6.25 20.60 -22.13
N LEU A 148 -5.54 20.70 -21.01
CA LEU A 148 -6.05 20.29 -19.68
C LEU A 148 -7.43 20.88 -19.33
N TYR A 149 -7.67 22.15 -19.66
CA TYR A 149 -8.95 22.82 -19.38
C TYR A 149 -10.15 22.20 -20.11
N GLN A 150 -9.90 21.47 -21.20
CA GLN A 150 -10.92 20.73 -21.95
C GLN A 150 -11.23 19.36 -21.34
N ARG A 151 -10.50 18.96 -20.28
CA ARG A 151 -10.69 17.71 -19.53
C ARG A 151 -10.92 18.01 -18.04
N PRO A 152 -12.18 18.22 -17.62
CA PRO A 152 -12.49 18.55 -16.24
C PRO A 152 -12.12 17.44 -15.25
N GLN A 153 -12.12 16.17 -15.69
CA GLN A 153 -11.70 15.03 -14.87
C GLN A 153 -10.20 15.10 -14.53
N ASP A 154 -9.35 15.37 -15.53
CA ASP A 154 -7.91 15.50 -15.34
C ASP A 154 -7.57 16.72 -14.46
N MET A 155 -8.28 17.84 -14.64
CA MET A 155 -8.17 19.01 -13.76
C MET A 155 -8.52 18.66 -12.30
N GLY A 156 -9.60 17.91 -12.08
CA GLY A 156 -9.98 17.42 -10.75
C GLY A 156 -8.92 16.49 -10.16
N LEU A 157 -8.35 15.59 -10.95
CA LEU A 157 -7.29 14.68 -10.52
C LEU A 157 -6.01 15.44 -10.16
N VAL A 158 -5.62 16.46 -10.93
CA VAL A 158 -4.48 17.32 -10.62
C VAL A 158 -4.70 18.07 -9.31
N LEU A 159 -5.88 18.65 -9.10
CA LEU A 159 -6.22 19.31 -7.84
C LEU A 159 -6.15 18.35 -6.65
N LEU A 160 -6.72 17.15 -6.80
CA LEU A 160 -6.67 16.11 -5.78
C LEU A 160 -5.22 15.71 -5.47
N LEU A 161 -4.40 15.46 -6.49
CA LEU A 161 -2.99 15.10 -6.32
C LEU A 161 -2.19 16.22 -5.63
N LEU A 162 -2.47 17.49 -5.93
CA LEU A 162 -1.85 18.62 -5.26
C LEU A 162 -2.24 18.70 -3.78
N LEU A 163 -3.52 18.50 -3.46
CA LEU A 163 -4.00 18.47 -2.08
C LEU A 163 -3.38 17.29 -1.31
N THR A 164 -3.38 16.10 -1.90
CA THR A 164 -2.76 14.91 -1.32
C THR A 164 -1.25 15.11 -1.14
N ALA A 165 -0.56 15.68 -2.12
CA ALA A 165 0.87 15.99 -2.02
C ALA A 165 1.17 16.97 -0.88
N ALA A 166 0.41 18.05 -0.77
CA ALA A 166 0.56 19.02 0.33
C ALA A 166 0.33 18.36 1.70
N PHE A 167 -0.70 17.52 1.82
CA PHE A 167 -1.02 16.80 3.04
C PHE A 167 0.05 15.75 3.41
N THR A 168 0.53 14.98 2.43
CA THR A 168 1.64 14.02 2.62
C THR A 168 2.92 14.72 3.06
N PHE A 169 3.26 15.87 2.44
CA PHE A 169 4.39 16.67 2.86
C PHE A 169 4.23 17.16 4.30
N PHE A 170 3.06 17.69 4.65
CA PHE A 170 2.75 18.12 6.02
C PHE A 170 2.91 16.97 7.03
N ARG A 171 2.34 15.78 6.78
CA ARG A 171 2.52 14.61 7.65
C ARG A 171 3.97 14.17 7.77
N GLY A 172 4.76 14.30 6.71
CA GLY A 172 6.20 14.08 6.75
C GLY A 172 6.93 15.06 7.66
N MET A 173 6.61 16.36 7.57
CA MET A 173 7.17 17.41 8.45
C MET A 173 6.80 17.19 9.92
N VAL A 174 5.57 16.73 10.17
CA VAL A 174 5.09 16.36 11.50
C VAL A 174 5.96 15.26 12.12
N VAL A 175 6.31 14.24 11.34
CA VAL A 175 7.16 13.13 11.81
C VAL A 175 8.64 13.50 11.95
N LEU A 176 9.11 14.51 11.19
CA LEU A 176 10.45 15.08 11.34
C LEU A 176 10.57 16.06 12.52
N ASP A 177 9.59 16.06 13.45
CA ASP A 177 9.54 16.91 14.65
C ASP A 177 9.66 18.42 14.32
N CYS A 178 8.97 18.87 13.27
CA CYS A 178 8.93 20.28 12.92
C CYS A 178 8.32 21.12 14.07
N PRO A 179 8.98 22.21 14.52
CA PRO A 179 8.56 22.97 15.70
C PRO A 179 7.33 23.86 15.50
N ALA A 180 6.56 23.68 14.42
CA ALA A 180 5.40 24.51 14.14
C ALA A 180 4.19 24.12 15.02
N ASP A 181 3.48 25.13 15.55
CA ASP A 181 2.29 24.92 16.41
C ASP A 181 1.22 24.04 15.74
N SER A 182 1.04 24.20 14.42
CA SER A 182 0.11 23.38 13.62
C SER A 182 0.49 21.90 13.60
N CYS A 183 1.78 21.55 13.65
CA CYS A 183 2.24 20.16 13.70
C CYS A 183 1.95 19.55 15.08
N PHE A 184 2.16 20.31 16.15
CA PHE A 184 1.80 19.88 17.50
C PHE A 184 0.30 19.68 17.64
N GLU A 185 -0.51 20.65 17.22
CA GLU A 185 -1.97 20.52 17.32
C GLU A 185 -2.49 19.30 16.54
N TYR A 186 -1.95 19.05 15.34
CA TYR A 186 -2.32 17.91 14.51
C TYR A 186 -2.07 16.56 15.18
N ILE A 187 -0.86 16.35 15.73
CA ILE A 187 -0.50 15.10 16.40
C ILE A 187 -1.42 14.84 17.60
N TYR A 188 -1.79 15.88 18.35
CA TYR A 188 -2.56 15.71 19.59
C TYR A 188 -4.07 15.55 19.35
N GLN A 189 -4.62 16.26 18.36
CA GLN A 189 -6.07 16.30 18.12
C GLN A 189 -6.53 15.34 17.02
N HIS A 190 -5.68 15.05 16.02
CA HIS A 190 -6.09 14.33 14.82
C HIS A 190 -5.39 12.97 14.65
N GLU A 191 -4.07 12.91 14.81
CA GLU A 191 -3.30 11.67 14.61
C GLU A 191 -2.42 11.29 15.82
N PRO A 192 -3.03 10.87 16.95
CA PRO A 192 -2.27 10.41 18.12
C PRO A 192 -1.45 9.16 17.80
N TYR A 193 -1.81 8.41 16.77
CA TYR A 193 -1.08 7.26 16.22
C TYR A 193 0.40 7.55 15.93
N LEU A 194 0.76 8.77 15.48
CA LEU A 194 2.15 9.14 15.19
C LEU A 194 3.02 9.29 16.45
N ARG A 195 2.39 9.32 17.63
CA ARG A 195 3.07 9.38 18.94
C ARG A 195 3.44 8.02 19.49
N ASP A 196 2.97 6.94 18.88
CA ASP A 196 3.30 5.59 19.34
C ASP A 196 4.83 5.45 19.44
N PRO A 197 5.38 4.94 20.56
CA PRO A 197 6.81 4.72 20.72
C PRO A 197 7.42 3.81 19.65
N VAL A 198 6.63 3.03 18.92
CA VAL A 198 7.12 2.19 17.83
C VAL A 198 7.44 2.98 16.57
N ALA A 199 8.40 2.49 15.78
CA ALA A 199 8.91 3.22 14.62
C ALA A 199 8.00 3.13 13.39
N TYR A 200 7.12 2.12 13.29
CA TYR A 200 6.34 1.87 12.07
C TYR A 200 5.50 3.06 11.57
N PRO A 201 4.69 3.74 12.40
CA PRO A 201 3.92 4.92 11.98
C PRO A 201 4.79 6.00 11.34
N LYS A 202 5.93 6.28 11.97
CA LYS A 202 6.87 7.31 11.54
C LYS A 202 7.54 6.92 10.23
N VAL A 203 7.99 5.68 10.13
CA VAL A 203 8.59 5.12 8.91
C VAL A 203 7.62 5.18 7.74
N GLN A 204 6.35 4.82 7.94
CA GLN A 204 5.31 4.89 6.91
C GLN A 204 5.15 6.31 6.36
N MET A 205 5.09 7.32 7.23
CA MET A 205 5.00 8.72 6.81
C MET A 205 6.26 9.21 6.08
N LEU A 206 7.45 8.77 6.51
CA LEU A 206 8.70 9.12 5.81
C LEU A 206 8.76 8.48 4.42
N ILE A 207 8.30 7.23 4.27
CA ILE A 207 8.19 6.60 2.95
C ILE A 207 7.24 7.39 2.06
N TYR A 208 6.10 7.83 2.59
CA TYR A 208 5.17 8.68 1.85
C TYR A 208 5.83 10.00 1.44
N MET A 209 6.55 10.66 2.33
CA MET A 209 7.25 11.91 2.02
C MET A 209 8.38 11.75 1.00
N PHE A 210 9.18 10.69 1.08
CA PHE A 210 10.37 10.53 0.23
C PHE A 210 10.12 9.81 -1.10
N TYR A 211 9.14 8.91 -1.17
CA TYR A 211 8.91 8.06 -2.35
C TYR A 211 7.56 8.30 -3.01
N VAL A 212 6.48 8.46 -2.23
CA VAL A 212 5.13 8.68 -2.80
C VAL A 212 4.94 10.12 -3.24
N LEU A 213 5.44 11.10 -2.48
CA LEU A 213 5.31 12.51 -2.82
C LEU A 213 5.96 12.87 -4.17
N PRO A 214 7.20 12.45 -4.49
CA PRO A 214 7.74 12.66 -5.84
C PRO A 214 6.92 11.96 -6.93
N PHE A 215 6.33 10.80 -6.62
CA PHE A 215 5.46 10.09 -7.54
C PHE A 215 4.18 10.88 -7.84
N PHE A 216 3.58 11.59 -6.87
CA PHE A 216 2.46 12.49 -7.15
C PHE A 216 2.84 13.61 -8.11
N CYS A 217 4.06 14.16 -8.01
CA CYS A 217 4.57 15.12 -9.00
C CYS A 217 4.69 14.49 -10.39
N LEU A 218 5.16 13.23 -10.49
CA LEU A 218 5.20 12.49 -11.76
C LEU A 218 3.79 12.22 -12.32
N CYS A 219 2.81 11.96 -11.46
CA CYS A 219 1.41 11.81 -11.87
C CYS A 219 0.87 13.11 -12.47
N ILE A 220 1.09 14.24 -11.80
CA ILE A 220 0.70 15.56 -12.32
C ILE A 220 1.40 15.82 -13.65
N TYR A 221 2.70 15.53 -13.76
CA TYR A 221 3.46 15.66 -15.00
C TYR A 221 2.85 14.83 -16.13
N GLY A 222 2.52 13.56 -15.90
CA GLY A 222 1.94 12.68 -16.93
C GLY A 222 0.48 12.96 -17.27
N LEU A 223 -0.24 13.72 -16.45
CA LEU A 223 -1.56 14.27 -16.80
C LEU A 223 -1.41 15.50 -17.71
N VAL A 224 -0.35 16.29 -17.50
CA VAL A 224 -0.06 17.50 -18.29
C VAL A 224 0.55 17.18 -19.64
N LEU A 225 1.42 16.16 -19.70
CA LEU A 225 2.14 15.78 -20.91
C LEU A 225 1.72 14.40 -21.43
N PRO A 226 1.26 14.30 -22.69
CA PRO A 226 0.85 13.03 -23.28
C PRO A 226 2.04 12.07 -23.43
N GLY A 227 1.75 10.77 -23.45
CA GLY A 227 2.74 9.72 -23.78
C GLY A 227 3.29 8.90 -22.61
N CYS A 228 2.80 9.10 -21.39
CA CYS A 228 3.20 8.32 -20.21
C CYS A 228 2.41 7.00 -20.09
N SER A 229 2.61 6.05 -21.00
CA SER A 229 1.86 4.77 -21.01
C SER A 229 2.14 3.85 -19.81
N TRP A 230 3.28 4.02 -19.13
CA TRP A 230 3.65 3.27 -17.93
C TRP A 230 2.98 3.80 -16.64
N LEU A 231 2.56 5.07 -16.64
CA LEU A 231 2.08 5.76 -15.45
C LEU A 231 0.81 5.12 -14.85
N PRO A 232 -0.19 4.66 -15.63
CA PRO A 232 -1.37 4.02 -15.07
C PRO A 232 -1.06 2.76 -14.26
N ASP A 233 -0.16 1.90 -14.75
CA ASP A 233 0.21 0.67 -14.06
C ASP A 233 0.93 0.99 -12.73
N TRP A 234 1.85 1.96 -12.73
CA TRP A 234 2.49 2.43 -11.50
C TRP A 234 1.53 3.16 -10.55
N SER A 235 0.54 3.88 -11.08
CA SER A 235 -0.47 4.56 -10.26
C SER A 235 -1.31 3.56 -9.47
N LEU A 236 -1.57 2.36 -10.01
CA LEU A 236 -2.25 1.29 -9.29
C LEU A 236 -1.37 0.72 -8.17
N VAL A 237 -0.07 0.55 -8.40
CA VAL A 237 0.88 0.10 -7.37
C VAL A 237 0.94 1.14 -6.23
N PHE A 238 1.13 2.41 -6.55
CA PHE A 238 1.14 3.47 -5.52
C PHE A 238 -0.22 3.65 -4.84
N ALA A 239 -1.34 3.44 -5.55
CA ALA A 239 -2.66 3.46 -4.94
C ALA A 239 -2.80 2.34 -3.88
N GLY A 240 -2.29 1.15 -4.16
CA GLY A 240 -2.22 0.07 -3.18
C GLY A 240 -1.38 0.42 -1.97
N ALA A 241 -0.21 1.03 -2.19
CA ALA A 241 0.67 1.44 -1.10
C ALA A 241 0.06 2.54 -0.22
N VAL A 242 -0.63 3.53 -0.81
CA VAL A 242 -1.21 4.68 -0.10
C VAL A 242 -2.54 4.35 0.58
N ALA A 243 -3.25 3.33 0.10
CA ALA A 243 -4.53 2.94 0.69
C ALA A 243 -4.39 2.38 2.11
N GLN A 244 -3.20 1.86 2.44
CA GLN A 244 -2.79 1.31 3.74
C GLN A 244 -2.33 2.40 4.72
#